data_AF-A0A3M1WXR7-F1
#
_entry.id   AF-A0A3M1WXR7-F1
#
_cell.length_a   1.000
_cell.length_b   1.000
_cell.length_c   1.000
_cell.angle_alpha   90.00
_cell.angle_beta   90.00
_cell.angle_gamma   90.00
#
_symmetry.space_group_name_H-M   'P 1'
#
loop_
_entity.id
_entity.type
_entity.pdbx_description
1 polymer ?
#
loop_
_entity_poly.entity_id
_entity_poly.type
_entity_poly.pdbx_seq_one_letter_code
_entity_poly.pdbx_strand_id
1 'polypeptide(L)'
;MNRFPLFPLLLIALLSLTACQLWRGGSRVYHQRYFPGPFTDLHFQMPLAEALRHHPDMQVSSEESFRIIYTEEIGREGIQSVAYYFDSDAPRILYELVILYQDAASRDAAAARLLGPPNHEEDEWMLDSQDGYRINAWTYQNKLILAGKIAGTEWEEE
;
A
#
# COMPACT_ATOMS: atom_id res chain seq x y z
N MET A 1 -5.09 -47.64 50.68
CA MET A 1 -6.08 -47.80 49.59
C MET A 1 -6.66 -46.44 49.26
N ASN A 2 -6.51 -46.04 47.99
CA ASN A 2 -7.28 -45.09 47.17
C ASN A 2 -7.53 -43.64 47.63
N ARG A 3 -7.49 -42.59 46.79
CA ARG A 3 -6.91 -42.27 45.45
C ARG A 3 -7.01 -40.74 45.36
N PHE A 4 -5.94 -40.04 45.00
CA PHE A 4 -5.99 -38.63 44.59
C PHE A 4 -6.56 -38.52 43.17
N PRO A 5 -7.46 -37.55 42.86
CA PRO A 5 -7.71 -37.18 41.48
C PRO A 5 -6.70 -36.11 41.06
N LEU A 6 -5.66 -36.56 40.35
CA LEU A 6 -4.94 -35.74 39.37
C LEU A 6 -5.81 -35.69 38.12
N PHE A 7 -6.37 -34.52 37.79
CA PHE A 7 -6.90 -34.25 36.45
C PHE A 7 -6.32 -32.93 35.94
N PRO A 8 -5.97 -32.84 34.64
CA PRO A 8 -4.82 -32.09 34.19
C PRO A 8 -5.19 -30.66 33.78
N LEU A 9 -4.45 -29.70 34.33
CA LEU A 9 -4.28 -28.35 33.82
C LEU A 9 -3.41 -28.40 32.55
N LEU A 10 -3.94 -28.87 31.43
CA LEU A 10 -3.17 -28.92 30.18
C LEU A 10 -4.06 -28.94 28.93
N LEU A 11 -4.87 -27.89 28.73
CA LEU A 11 -5.63 -27.74 27.48
C LEU A 11 -5.96 -26.28 27.09
N ILE A 12 -5.09 -25.31 27.45
CA ILE A 12 -5.26 -23.89 27.04
C ILE A 12 -3.92 -23.29 26.58
N ALA A 13 -3.14 -24.02 25.79
CA ALA A 13 -1.86 -23.51 25.26
C ALA A 13 -1.65 -23.77 23.75
N LEU A 14 -2.71 -24.13 23.00
CA LEU A 14 -2.61 -24.45 21.57
C LEU A 14 -3.47 -23.57 20.65
N LEU A 15 -4.16 -22.55 21.17
CA LEU A 15 -4.96 -21.64 20.34
C LEU A 15 -4.27 -20.31 20.01
N SER A 16 -3.00 -20.11 20.41
CA SER A 16 -2.26 -18.87 20.12
C SER A 16 -1.32 -18.95 18.92
N LEU A 17 -1.23 -20.09 18.22
CA LEU A 17 -0.31 -20.27 17.07
C LEU A 17 -0.98 -20.17 15.70
N THR A 18 -2.31 -20.06 15.62
CA THR A 18 -3.03 -19.98 14.33
C THR A 18 -3.34 -18.55 13.88
N ALA A 19 -3.14 -17.54 14.72
CA ALA A 19 -3.42 -16.14 14.34
C ALA A 19 -2.37 -15.52 13.40
N CYS A 20 -1.19 -16.13 13.24
CA CYS A 20 -0.13 -15.58 12.38
C CYS A 20 -0.12 -16.13 10.95
N GLN A 21 -1.04 -17.02 10.54
CA GLN A 21 -0.96 -17.72 9.25
C GLN A 21 -2.00 -17.31 8.20
N LEU A 22 -2.63 -16.14 8.34
CA LEU A 22 -3.54 -15.61 7.31
C LEU A 22 -3.08 -14.25 6.75
N TRP A 23 -1.79 -14.13 6.46
CA TRP A 23 -1.34 -13.19 5.44
C TRP A 23 -0.82 -13.99 4.25
N ARG A 24 -1.73 -14.26 3.31
CA ARG A 24 -1.35 -14.74 1.98
C ARG A 24 -0.69 -13.56 1.27
N GLY A 25 0.64 -13.49 1.34
CA GLY A 25 1.40 -12.56 0.51
C GLY A 25 1.05 -12.80 -0.95
N GLY A 26 0.45 -11.79 -1.58
CA GLY A 26 0.27 -11.70 -3.03
C GLY A 26 1.60 -11.89 -3.74
N SER A 27 1.54 -12.36 -4.99
CA SER A 27 2.74 -12.54 -5.81
C SER A 27 3.40 -11.18 -6.10
N ARG A 28 4.47 -10.89 -5.36
CA ARG A 28 5.31 -9.67 -5.42
C ARG A 28 5.65 -9.20 -6.84
N VAL A 29 5.68 -10.12 -7.81
CA VAL A 29 6.04 -9.85 -9.23
C VAL A 29 4.98 -9.02 -9.96
N TYR A 30 3.70 -9.08 -9.58
CA TYR A 30 2.63 -8.40 -10.33
C TYR A 30 2.28 -7.01 -9.78
N HIS A 31 2.61 -6.72 -8.53
CA HIS A 31 2.27 -5.44 -7.89
C HIS A 31 3.12 -4.29 -8.45
N GLN A 32 4.28 -4.63 -9.02
CA GLN A 32 5.26 -3.69 -9.58
C GLN A 32 4.78 -3.01 -10.87
N ARG A 33 3.70 -3.52 -11.50
CA ARG A 33 3.28 -3.04 -12.82
C ARG A 33 2.84 -1.57 -12.80
N TYR A 34 2.27 -1.11 -11.70
CA TYR A 34 1.61 0.20 -11.64
C TYR A 34 2.45 1.27 -10.94
N PHE A 35 3.60 0.89 -10.37
CA PHE A 35 4.47 1.77 -9.61
C PHE A 35 5.66 2.21 -10.51
N PRO A 36 6.06 3.49 -10.52
CA PRO A 36 7.23 3.92 -11.29
C PRO A 36 8.53 3.31 -10.75
N GLY A 37 9.58 3.37 -11.57
CA GLY A 37 10.88 2.72 -11.35
C GLY A 37 11.42 2.81 -9.91
N PRO A 38 11.47 4.01 -9.29
CA PRO A 38 11.98 4.17 -7.93
C PRO A 38 11.21 3.42 -6.86
N PHE A 39 10.00 2.93 -7.14
CA PHE A 39 9.07 2.31 -6.18
C PHE A 39 8.70 0.88 -6.58
N THR A 40 9.50 0.22 -7.43
CA THR A 40 9.22 -1.15 -7.90
C THR A 40 9.28 -2.20 -6.77
N ASP A 41 9.90 -1.89 -5.64
CA ASP A 41 9.94 -2.75 -4.46
C ASP A 41 8.79 -2.50 -3.48
N LEU A 42 7.96 -1.48 -3.72
CA LEU A 42 6.72 -1.21 -2.99
C LEU A 42 5.52 -1.90 -3.65
N HIS A 43 4.47 -2.08 -2.85
CA HIS A 43 3.15 -2.48 -3.31
C HIS A 43 2.06 -2.04 -2.34
N PHE A 44 0.82 -1.93 -2.82
CA PHE A 44 -0.30 -1.75 -1.89
C PHE A 44 -0.47 -2.97 -0.98
N GLN A 45 -1.06 -2.75 0.20
CA GLN A 45 -1.08 -3.68 1.34
C GLN A 45 0.30 -3.95 1.98
N MET A 46 1.38 -3.31 1.54
CA MET A 46 2.68 -3.44 2.20
C MET A 46 2.63 -2.78 3.59
N PRO A 47 3.02 -3.48 4.67
CA PRO A 47 3.09 -2.87 5.99
C PRO A 47 4.17 -1.78 6.06
N LEU A 48 3.92 -0.74 6.84
CA LEU A 48 4.81 0.40 7.03
C LEU A 48 6.22 -0.01 7.44
N ALA A 49 6.34 -0.98 8.35
CA ALA A 49 7.64 -1.49 8.79
C ALA A 49 8.44 -2.14 7.66
N GLU A 50 7.79 -2.65 6.62
CA GLU A 50 8.44 -3.16 5.42
C GLU A 50 8.76 -2.06 4.43
N ALA A 51 7.82 -1.13 4.18
CA ALA A 51 8.04 0.03 3.33
C ALA A 51 9.27 0.85 3.80
N LEU A 52 9.42 1.07 5.11
CA LEU A 52 10.57 1.78 5.69
C LEU A 52 11.90 1.03 5.54
N ARG A 53 11.90 -0.29 5.35
CA ARG A 53 13.14 -1.03 5.05
C ARG A 53 13.58 -0.83 3.60
N HIS A 54 12.61 -0.68 2.71
CA HIS A 54 12.81 -0.44 1.29
C HIS A 54 13.17 1.02 1.00
N HIS A 55 12.50 1.93 1.70
CA HIS A 55 12.64 3.37 1.59
C HIS A 55 12.96 3.99 2.96
N PRO A 56 14.22 3.88 3.42
CA PRO A 56 14.61 4.40 4.72
C PRO A 56 14.61 5.92 4.81
N ASP A 57 14.56 6.62 3.67
CA ASP A 57 14.57 8.09 3.59
C ASP A 57 13.16 8.70 3.70
N MET A 58 12.11 7.88 3.80
CA MET A 58 10.75 8.34 4.10
C MET A 58 10.71 9.09 5.44
N GLN A 59 10.08 10.26 5.45
CA GLN A 59 9.88 11.06 6.67
C GLN A 59 8.40 11.23 6.95
N VAL A 60 8.00 11.14 8.22
CA VAL A 60 6.63 11.45 8.64
C VAL A 60 6.34 12.91 8.29
N SER A 61 5.29 13.12 7.51
CA SER A 61 4.80 14.45 7.13
C SER A 61 3.55 14.83 7.93
N SER A 62 2.64 13.87 8.15
CA SER A 62 1.42 14.07 8.92
C SER A 62 0.94 12.78 9.57
N GLU A 63 0.30 12.90 10.73
CA GLU A 63 -0.42 11.82 11.41
C GLU A 63 -1.85 12.30 11.71
N GLU A 64 -2.82 11.62 11.12
CA GLU A 64 -4.24 11.86 11.31
C GLU A 64 -4.89 10.65 12.01
N SER A 65 -6.14 10.78 12.47
CA SER A 65 -6.80 9.71 13.22
C SER A 65 -7.07 8.44 12.40
N PHE A 66 -7.02 8.52 11.07
CA PHE A 66 -7.32 7.41 10.16
C PHE A 66 -6.16 7.05 9.23
N ARG A 67 -5.12 7.90 9.14
CA ARG A 67 -3.97 7.68 8.26
C ARG A 67 -2.68 8.28 8.77
N ILE A 68 -1.56 7.77 8.27
CA ILE A 68 -0.23 8.32 8.46
C ILE A 68 0.38 8.60 7.09
N ILE A 69 0.89 9.81 6.89
CA ILE A 69 1.48 10.25 5.63
C ILE A 69 3.00 10.37 5.81
N TYR A 70 3.74 9.63 4.99
CA TYR A 70 5.17 9.80 4.82
C TYR A 70 5.47 10.51 3.51
N THR A 71 6.59 11.21 3.42
CA THR A 71 7.09 11.81 2.18
C THR A 71 8.56 11.49 1.96
N GLU A 72 8.95 11.36 0.69
CA GLU A 72 10.34 11.19 0.27
C GLU A 72 10.63 12.12 -0.93
N GLU A 73 11.76 12.84 -0.87
CA GLU A 73 12.28 13.62 -2.00
C GLU A 73 13.08 12.69 -2.92
N ILE A 74 12.74 12.69 -4.22
CA ILE A 74 13.25 11.71 -5.18
C ILE A 74 14.27 12.36 -6.13
N GLY A 75 13.93 13.53 -6.68
CA GLY A 75 14.80 14.34 -7.53
C GLY A 75 15.30 13.67 -8.83
N ARG A 76 14.67 12.57 -9.28
CA ARG A 76 15.06 11.81 -10.48
C ARG A 76 13.84 11.33 -11.27
N GLU A 77 14.05 10.98 -12.54
CA GLU A 77 12.99 10.48 -13.45
C GLU A 77 11.79 11.43 -13.63
N GLY A 78 12.02 12.74 -13.47
CA GLY A 78 10.94 13.73 -13.53
C GLY A 78 10.08 13.80 -12.26
N ILE A 79 10.38 13.01 -11.22
CA ILE A 79 9.71 13.01 -9.93
C ILE A 79 10.44 13.97 -8.99
N GLN A 80 9.69 14.90 -8.41
CA GLN A 80 10.16 15.78 -7.34
C GLN A 80 10.15 15.01 -6.01
N SER A 81 8.96 14.60 -5.59
CA SER A 81 8.73 13.89 -4.33
C SER A 81 7.54 12.94 -4.47
N VAL A 82 7.34 12.13 -3.44
CA VAL A 82 6.17 11.26 -3.33
C VAL A 82 5.64 11.30 -1.91
N ALA A 83 4.32 11.15 -1.76
CA ALA A 83 3.68 10.93 -0.48
C ALA A 83 3.08 9.52 -0.44
N TYR A 84 3.27 8.86 0.70
CA TYR A 84 2.84 7.50 0.99
C TYR A 84 1.77 7.53 2.07
N TYR A 85 0.62 6.96 1.79
CA TYR A 85 -0.53 6.96 2.69
C TYR A 85 -0.72 5.56 3.25
N PHE A 86 -0.56 5.47 4.57
CA PHE A 86 -0.78 4.26 5.35
C PHE A 86 -2.03 4.44 6.21
N ASP A 87 -2.78 3.37 6.45
CA ASP A 87 -3.82 3.42 7.48
C ASP A 87 -3.20 3.59 8.88
N SER A 88 -4.02 4.01 9.84
CA SER A 88 -3.55 4.28 11.21
C SER A 88 -3.40 3.00 12.06
N ASP A 89 -4.15 1.96 11.72
CA ASP A 89 -4.23 0.71 12.48
C ASP A 89 -3.06 -0.22 12.15
N ALA A 90 -2.51 -0.92 13.14
CA ALA A 90 -1.47 -1.91 12.90
C ALA A 90 -2.02 -3.06 12.03
N PRO A 91 -1.32 -3.47 10.94
CA PRO A 91 0.11 -3.28 10.71
C PRO A 91 0.51 -2.04 9.89
N ARG A 92 -0.41 -1.11 9.65
CA ARG A 92 -0.24 0.12 8.88
C ARG A 92 0.05 -0.17 7.42
N ILE A 93 -0.97 -0.44 6.62
CA ILE A 93 -0.85 -0.86 5.23
C ILE A 93 -0.80 0.33 4.29
N LEU A 94 0.15 0.30 3.34
CA LEU A 94 0.21 1.26 2.23
C LEU A 94 -1.03 1.07 1.34
N TYR A 95 -1.82 2.12 1.17
CA TYR A 95 -3.03 2.07 0.35
C TYR A 95 -3.09 3.16 -0.72
N GLU A 96 -2.29 4.23 -0.61
CA GLU A 96 -2.24 5.27 -1.62
C GLU A 96 -0.82 5.85 -1.80
N LEU A 97 -0.52 6.21 -3.04
CA LEU A 97 0.67 6.92 -3.47
C LEU A 97 0.29 8.19 -4.23
N VAL A 98 0.88 9.31 -3.84
CA VAL A 98 0.76 10.58 -4.55
C VAL A 98 2.14 10.98 -5.05
N ILE A 99 2.36 10.87 -6.36
CA ILE A 99 3.66 11.13 -7.00
C ILE A 99 3.63 12.54 -7.59
N LEU A 100 4.50 13.42 -7.08
CA LEU A 100 4.67 14.77 -7.56
C LEU A 100 5.74 14.83 -8.66
N TYR A 101 5.34 15.19 -9.87
CA TYR A 101 6.26 15.38 -10.99
C TYR A 101 6.69 16.84 -11.13
N GLN A 102 7.76 17.07 -11.88
CA GLN A 102 8.27 18.41 -12.17
C GLN A 102 7.24 19.30 -12.86
N ASP A 103 6.45 18.72 -13.76
CA ASP A 103 5.36 19.37 -14.47
C ASP A 103 4.31 18.34 -14.93
N ALA A 104 3.19 18.84 -15.46
CA ALA A 104 2.10 18.01 -15.97
C ALA A 104 2.52 17.16 -17.17
N ALA A 105 3.44 17.64 -18.01
CA ALA A 105 3.92 16.89 -19.19
C ALA A 105 4.73 15.65 -18.77
N SER A 106 5.57 15.77 -17.75
CA SER A 106 6.34 14.68 -17.17
C SER A 106 5.42 13.64 -16.51
N ARG A 107 4.40 14.11 -15.79
CA ARG A 107 3.32 13.28 -15.24
C ARG A 107 2.62 12.49 -16.35
N ASP A 108 2.20 13.15 -17.42
CA ASP A 108 1.45 12.52 -18.52
C ASP A 108 2.28 11.46 -19.24
N ALA A 109 3.56 11.76 -19.50
CA ALA A 109 4.48 10.80 -20.09
C ALA A 109 4.69 9.58 -19.18
N ALA A 110 4.77 9.78 -17.87
CA ALA A 110 4.89 8.69 -16.92
C ALA A 110 3.59 7.86 -16.82
N ALA A 111 2.42 8.51 -16.71
CA ALA A 111 1.12 7.85 -16.65
C ALA A 111 0.85 7.02 -17.90
N ALA A 112 1.06 7.59 -19.09
CA ALA A 112 0.89 6.87 -20.36
C ALA A 112 1.81 5.65 -20.48
N ARG A 113 3.05 5.75 -19.97
CA ARG A 113 4.01 4.64 -19.98
C ARG A 113 3.63 3.54 -18.99
N LEU A 114 3.14 3.91 -17.81
CA LEU A 114 2.82 2.97 -16.73
C LEU A 114 1.46 2.30 -16.92
N LEU A 115 0.44 3.11 -17.19
CA LEU A 115 -0.97 2.73 -17.12
C LEU A 115 -1.61 2.58 -18.50
N GLY A 116 -0.98 3.14 -19.55
CA GLY A 116 -1.58 3.25 -20.88
C GLY A 116 -2.62 4.38 -20.94
N PRO A 117 -3.52 4.38 -21.94
CA PRO A 117 -4.60 5.35 -22.01
C PRO A 117 -5.60 5.15 -20.85
N PRO A 118 -6.24 6.24 -20.34
CA PRO A 118 -7.36 6.15 -19.41
C PRO A 118 -8.41 5.15 -19.88
N ASN A 119 -8.97 4.38 -18.95
CA ASN A 119 -10.00 3.38 -19.22
C ASN A 119 -11.26 3.58 -18.36
N HIS A 120 -11.23 4.59 -17.49
CA HIS A 120 -12.32 5.09 -16.68
C HIS A 120 -12.42 6.60 -16.92
N GLU A 121 -13.55 7.20 -16.59
CA GLU A 121 -13.86 8.65 -16.68
C GLU A 121 -12.73 9.55 -17.18
N GLU A 122 -12.83 10.08 -18.42
CA GLU A 122 -11.89 10.97 -19.15
C GLU A 122 -10.37 10.84 -18.87
N ASP A 123 -9.90 11.14 -17.66
CA ASP A 123 -8.51 11.14 -17.20
C ASP A 123 -8.21 10.17 -16.03
N GLU A 124 -9.04 9.13 -15.86
CA GLU A 124 -8.90 8.11 -14.81
C GLU A 124 -8.59 6.69 -15.32
N TRP A 125 -8.00 5.88 -14.45
CA TRP A 125 -7.76 4.46 -14.68
C TRP A 125 -8.36 3.62 -13.56
N MET A 126 -9.19 2.67 -13.96
CA MET A 126 -9.57 1.53 -13.13
C MET A 126 -8.77 0.29 -13.50
N LEU A 127 -7.95 -0.17 -12.55
CA LEU A 127 -7.04 -1.29 -12.75
C LEU A 127 -7.37 -2.41 -11.77
N ASP A 128 -7.40 -3.65 -12.25
CA ASP A 128 -7.56 -4.80 -11.37
C ASP A 128 -6.20 -5.19 -10.75
N SER A 129 -6.18 -5.34 -9.42
CA SER A 129 -5.08 -6.00 -8.71
C SER A 129 -5.29 -7.51 -8.69
N GLN A 130 -4.18 -8.26 -8.64
CA GLN A 130 -4.24 -9.72 -8.49
C GLN A 130 -4.62 -10.17 -7.07
N ASP A 131 -4.54 -9.27 -6.10
CA ASP A 131 -4.91 -9.55 -4.70
C ASP A 131 -6.41 -9.35 -4.43
N GLY A 132 -7.21 -9.10 -5.47
CA GLY A 132 -8.67 -8.98 -5.35
C GLY A 132 -9.18 -7.61 -4.89
N TYR A 133 -8.35 -6.56 -5.00
CA TYR A 133 -8.80 -5.16 -4.90
C TYR A 133 -8.66 -4.43 -6.24
N ARG A 134 -9.28 -3.27 -6.37
CA ARG A 134 -9.10 -2.37 -7.53
C ARG A 134 -8.13 -1.25 -7.18
N ILE A 135 -7.44 -0.74 -8.18
CA ILE A 135 -6.58 0.44 -8.05
C ILE A 135 -7.19 1.54 -8.90
N ASN A 136 -7.61 2.64 -8.26
CA ASN A 136 -7.96 3.86 -8.95
C ASN A 136 -6.72 4.71 -9.16
N ALA A 137 -6.59 5.29 -10.34
CA ALA A 137 -5.56 6.26 -10.62
C ALA A 137 -6.17 7.45 -11.34
N TRP A 138 -5.69 8.64 -11.02
CA TRP A 138 -6.12 9.86 -11.66
C TRP A 138 -5.00 10.89 -11.65
N THR A 139 -5.18 11.92 -12.46
CA THR A 139 -4.23 13.03 -12.50
C THR A 139 -4.78 14.25 -11.76
N TYR A 140 -3.90 14.99 -11.09
CA TYR A 140 -4.27 16.28 -10.51
C TYR A 140 -3.08 17.23 -10.54
N GLN A 141 -3.17 18.32 -11.32
CA GLN A 141 -2.03 19.23 -11.54
C GLN A 141 -0.78 18.43 -11.98
N ASN A 142 0.38 18.61 -11.37
CA ASN A 142 1.57 17.81 -11.66
C ASN A 142 1.64 16.48 -10.89
N LYS A 143 0.52 15.98 -10.36
CA LYS A 143 0.48 14.73 -9.57
C LYS A 143 -0.17 13.59 -10.34
N LEU A 144 0.39 12.38 -10.16
CA LEU A 144 -0.29 11.13 -10.45
C LEU A 144 -0.63 10.48 -9.11
N ILE A 145 -1.89 10.14 -8.91
CA ILE A 145 -2.37 9.48 -7.70
C ILE A 145 -2.68 8.02 -8.05
N LEU A 146 -2.30 7.10 -7.17
CA LEU A 146 -2.63 5.68 -7.24
C LEU A 146 -3.22 5.29 -5.89
N ALA A 147 -4.48 4.85 -5.85
CA ALA A 147 -5.19 4.47 -4.65
C ALA A 147 -5.75 3.05 -4.77
N GLY A 148 -5.39 2.16 -3.85
CA GLY A 148 -5.98 0.84 -3.72
C GLY A 148 -7.31 0.91 -2.98
N LYS A 149 -8.40 0.46 -3.61
CA LYS A 149 -9.72 0.23 -3.00
C LYS A 149 -9.67 -1.00 -2.11
N ILE A 150 -8.97 -0.88 -0.98
CA ILE A 150 -8.68 -1.97 -0.04
C ILE A 150 -9.64 -1.87 1.13
N ALA A 151 -10.17 -3.02 1.56
CA ALA A 151 -11.09 -3.08 2.70
C ALA A 151 -10.45 -2.50 3.98
N GLY A 152 -11.21 -1.69 4.71
CA GLY A 152 -10.77 -0.98 5.91
C GLY A 152 -9.97 0.31 5.66
N THR A 153 -9.77 0.70 4.40
CA THR A 153 -9.06 1.94 4.03
C THR A 153 -10.04 3.02 3.55
N GLU A 154 -9.55 4.25 3.42
CA GLU A 154 -10.32 5.43 2.96
C GLU A 154 -11.09 5.18 1.65
N TRP A 155 -10.60 4.28 0.79
CA TRP A 155 -11.13 4.02 -0.55
C TRP A 155 -11.97 2.74 -0.69
N GLU A 156 -12.40 2.10 0.40
CA GLU A 156 -13.16 0.83 0.31
C GLU A 156 -14.49 0.95 -0.47
N GLU A 157 -15.23 2.06 -0.27
CA GLU A 157 -16.61 2.21 -0.75
C GLU A 157 -16.79 3.22 -1.91
N GLU A 158 -15.71 3.88 -2.34
CA GLU A 158 -15.71 4.78 -3.52
C GLU A 158 -15.44 4.01 -4.81
#